data_AF-A0A6A8GAX1-F1
#
_entry.id   AF-A0A6A8GAX1-F1
#
_cell.length_a   1.000
_cell.length_b   1.000
_cell.length_c   1.000
_cell.angle_alpha   90.00
_cell.angle_beta   90.00
_cell.angle_gamma   90.00
#
_symmetry.space_group_name_H-M   'P 1'
#
loop_
_entity.id
_entity.type
_entity.pdbx_description
1 polymer ?
#
loop_
_entity_poly.entity_id
_entity_poly.type
_entity_poly.pdbx_seq_one_letter_code
_entity_poly.pdbx_strand_id
1 'polypeptide(L)'
;MPEIEGEIPQDVQDSLTSLAEELYWGGLNYYDARDVISERAEDLGMEVIGISDNRIVIKLGEDRLPGYEEPLVAKLPQRKSYGKDGMKQNIEEIDLYQNGPDWLGDYLAPIEVAHPRGFWLVMRFAPVPDGSSIEKKKRALLDHGILTNEILAIENWGEWHGDVYLTDYGLGVAAFLDDIEIREWVDIVDEEDRRRGIISD
;
A
#
# COMPACT_ATOMS: atom_id res chain seq x y z
N MET A 1 6.25 -9.68 15.67
CA MET A 1 5.61 -9.19 14.44
C MET A 1 4.90 -10.31 13.67
N PRO A 2 3.76 -10.03 13.02
CA PRO A 2 3.06 -10.98 12.15
C PRO A 2 3.82 -11.22 10.84
N GLU A 3 3.82 -12.46 10.35
CA GLU A 3 4.31 -12.79 9.01
C GLU A 3 3.25 -12.45 7.95
N ILE A 4 3.69 -12.11 6.74
CA ILE A 4 2.81 -11.95 5.57
C ILE A 4 2.54 -13.37 5.05
N GLU A 5 1.39 -13.94 5.42
CA GLU A 5 1.06 -15.37 5.20
C GLU A 5 -0.14 -15.59 4.26
N GLY A 6 -0.76 -14.53 3.76
CA GLY A 6 -1.90 -14.64 2.85
C GLY A 6 -1.50 -15.14 1.46
N GLU A 7 -2.39 -15.90 0.82
CA GLU A 7 -2.23 -16.35 -0.56
C GLU A 7 -3.40 -15.83 -1.40
N ILE A 8 -3.09 -15.05 -2.43
CA ILE A 8 -4.07 -14.70 -3.48
C ILE A 8 -3.75 -15.47 -4.77
N PRO A 9 -4.74 -15.77 -5.62
CA PRO A 9 -4.51 -16.54 -6.84
C PRO A 9 -3.45 -15.92 -7.76
N GLN A 10 -2.65 -16.77 -8.41
CA GLN A 10 -1.53 -16.32 -9.26
C GLN A 10 -1.99 -15.40 -10.40
N ASP A 11 -3.16 -15.66 -11.00
CA ASP A 11 -3.72 -14.80 -12.05
C ASP A 11 -4.08 -13.40 -11.56
N VAL A 12 -4.43 -13.26 -10.27
CA VAL A 12 -4.64 -11.96 -9.63
C VAL A 12 -3.30 -11.27 -9.40
N GLN A 13 -2.28 -12.00 -8.92
CA GLN A 13 -0.93 -11.45 -8.76
C GLN A 13 -0.33 -10.95 -10.09
N ASP A 14 -0.50 -11.74 -11.16
CA ASP A 14 -0.04 -11.40 -12.51
C ASP A 14 -0.76 -10.14 -13.02
N SER A 15 -2.07 -10.07 -12.78
CA SER A 15 -2.90 -8.91 -13.14
C SER A 15 -2.45 -7.65 -12.39
N LEU A 16 -2.25 -7.73 -11.07
CA LEU A 16 -1.77 -6.62 -10.24
C LEU A 16 -0.38 -6.15 -10.66
N THR A 17 0.52 -7.11 -10.97
CA THR A 17 1.87 -6.80 -11.43
C THR A 17 1.82 -6.08 -12.78
N SER A 18 1.02 -6.57 -13.73
CA SER A 18 0.85 -5.92 -15.03
C SER A 18 0.32 -4.49 -14.90
N LEU A 19 -0.72 -4.28 -14.08
CA LEU A 19 -1.30 -2.95 -13.84
C LEU A 19 -0.29 -2.01 -13.16
N ALA A 20 0.45 -2.51 -12.16
CA ALA A 20 1.46 -1.73 -11.46
C ALA A 20 2.63 -1.33 -12.37
N GLU A 21 3.10 -2.24 -13.22
CA GLU A 21 4.16 -1.96 -14.18
C GLU A 21 3.71 -0.93 -15.23
N GLU A 22 2.48 -1.04 -15.73
CA GLU A 22 1.88 -0.07 -16.65
C GLU A 22 1.76 1.31 -15.99
N LEU A 23 1.27 1.37 -14.75
CA LEU A 23 1.18 2.61 -13.98
C LEU A 23 2.53 3.28 -13.74
N TYR A 24 3.49 2.51 -13.28
CA TYR A 24 4.75 3.06 -12.80
C TYR A 24 5.72 3.35 -13.96
N TRP A 25 5.71 2.53 -15.01
CA TRP A 25 6.65 2.65 -16.12
C TRP A 25 6.03 3.08 -17.45
N GLY A 26 4.72 2.99 -17.62
CA GLY A 26 4.02 3.34 -18.85
C GLY A 26 4.04 4.83 -19.19
N GLY A 27 4.57 5.69 -18.31
CA GLY A 27 4.70 7.13 -18.56
C GLY A 27 3.35 7.86 -18.59
N LEU A 28 2.30 7.23 -18.07
CA LEU A 28 0.99 7.86 -17.90
C LEU A 28 1.10 8.98 -16.88
N ASN A 29 0.53 10.15 -17.20
CA ASN A 29 0.34 11.19 -16.19
C ASN A 29 -0.80 10.79 -15.25
N TYR A 30 -0.91 11.47 -14.10
CA TYR A 30 -1.88 11.16 -13.06
C TYR A 30 -3.34 11.02 -13.54
N TYR A 31 -3.78 11.87 -14.47
CA TYR A 31 -5.16 11.86 -14.96
C TYR A 31 -5.39 10.70 -15.95
N ASP A 32 -4.46 10.47 -16.86
CA ASP A 32 -4.55 9.38 -17.84
C ASP A 32 -4.40 8.01 -17.17
N ALA A 33 -3.55 7.94 -16.14
CA ALA A 33 -3.35 6.74 -15.32
C ALA A 33 -4.64 6.28 -14.65
N ARG A 34 -5.46 7.23 -14.17
CA ARG A 34 -6.74 6.91 -13.55
C ARG A 34 -7.69 6.21 -14.52
N ASP A 35 -7.93 6.81 -15.69
CA ASP A 35 -8.97 6.34 -16.60
C ASP A 35 -8.57 4.99 -17.21
N VAL A 36 -7.31 4.87 -17.65
CA VAL A 36 -6.76 3.60 -18.18
C VAL A 36 -6.84 2.49 -17.15
N ILE A 37 -6.42 2.74 -15.90
CA ILE A 37 -6.46 1.71 -14.87
C ILE A 37 -7.88 1.41 -14.41
N SER A 38 -8.79 2.39 -14.41
CA SER A 38 -10.19 2.12 -14.08
C SER A 38 -10.82 1.17 -15.08
N GLU A 39 -10.63 1.41 -16.38
CA GLU A 39 -11.12 0.53 -17.45
C GLU A 39 -10.49 -0.88 -17.34
N ARG A 40 -9.17 -0.96 -17.15
CA ARG A 40 -8.47 -2.24 -17.02
C ARG A 40 -8.85 -3.00 -15.76
N ALA A 41 -9.02 -2.32 -14.64
CA ALA A 41 -9.45 -2.93 -13.38
C ALA A 41 -10.86 -3.51 -13.55
N GLU A 42 -11.77 -2.77 -14.19
CA GLU A 42 -13.14 -3.24 -14.46
C GLU A 42 -13.15 -4.48 -15.36
N ASP A 43 -12.35 -4.51 -16.44
CA ASP A 43 -12.17 -5.69 -17.31
C ASP A 43 -11.69 -6.93 -16.53
N LEU A 44 -11.01 -6.72 -15.39
CA LEU A 44 -10.48 -7.76 -14.52
C LEU A 44 -11.43 -8.08 -13.34
N GLY A 45 -12.61 -7.47 -13.28
CA GLY A 45 -13.56 -7.63 -12.16
C GLY A 45 -13.09 -6.99 -10.85
N MET A 46 -12.34 -5.90 -10.96
CA MET A 46 -11.82 -5.12 -9.84
C MET A 46 -12.36 -3.68 -9.90
N GLU A 47 -12.31 -2.96 -8.77
CA GLU A 47 -12.88 -1.62 -8.66
C GLU A 47 -11.85 -0.61 -8.14
N VAL A 48 -11.62 0.50 -8.84
CA VAL A 48 -10.79 1.59 -8.31
C VAL A 48 -11.58 2.36 -7.24
N ILE A 49 -11.11 2.33 -5.99
CA ILE A 49 -11.80 2.95 -4.84
C ILE A 49 -11.06 4.14 -4.24
N GLY A 50 -9.79 4.33 -4.60
CA GLY A 50 -8.96 5.39 -4.06
C GLY A 50 -7.85 5.77 -5.02
N ILE A 51 -7.54 7.06 -5.09
CA ILE A 51 -6.46 7.59 -5.93
C ILE A 51 -5.78 8.69 -5.14
N SER A 52 -4.48 8.53 -4.94
CA SER A 52 -3.61 9.54 -4.34
C SER A 52 -2.52 9.94 -5.33
N ASP A 53 -1.79 11.00 -5.00
CA ASP A 53 -0.68 11.50 -5.82
C ASP A 53 0.33 10.42 -6.19
N ASN A 54 0.47 9.34 -5.42
CA ASN A 54 1.49 8.34 -5.65
C ASN A 54 0.98 6.90 -5.62
N ARG A 55 -0.31 6.64 -5.38
CA ARG A 55 -0.88 5.28 -5.43
C ARG A 55 -2.30 5.26 -5.99
N ILE A 56 -2.67 4.15 -6.61
CA ILE A 56 -4.06 3.80 -6.92
C ILE A 56 -4.45 2.64 -6.02
N VAL A 57 -5.62 2.73 -5.39
CA VAL A 57 -6.18 1.70 -4.52
C VAL A 57 -7.32 1.00 -5.27
N ILE A 58 -7.16 -0.30 -5.46
CA ILE A 58 -8.09 -1.15 -6.18
C ILE A 58 -8.67 -2.16 -5.20
N LYS A 59 -9.99 -2.24 -5.13
CA LYS A 59 -10.71 -3.30 -4.43
C LYS A 59 -10.75 -4.55 -5.30
N LEU A 60 -10.31 -5.66 -4.73
CA LEU A 60 -10.35 -6.98 -5.35
C LEU A 60 -11.72 -7.61 -5.11
N GLY A 61 -12.39 -8.04 -6.18
CA GLY A 61 -13.70 -8.69 -6.09
C GLY A 61 -13.63 -10.01 -5.32
N GLU A 62 -14.67 -10.31 -4.54
CA GLU A 62 -14.78 -11.54 -3.74
C GLU A 62 -14.63 -12.81 -4.61
N ASP A 63 -15.18 -12.78 -5.83
CA ASP A 63 -15.08 -13.89 -6.80
C ASP A 63 -13.63 -14.19 -7.24
N ARG A 64 -12.70 -13.24 -7.06
CA ARG A 64 -11.27 -13.40 -7.39
C ARG A 64 -10.45 -13.90 -6.20
N LEU A 65 -11.03 -14.00 -5.01
CA LEU A 65 -10.33 -14.27 -3.75
C LEU A 65 -10.95 -15.47 -3.00
N PRO A 66 -10.89 -16.68 -3.58
CA PRO A 66 -11.41 -17.86 -2.91
C PRO A 66 -10.66 -18.09 -1.58
N GLY A 67 -11.41 -18.07 -0.47
CA GLY A 67 -10.86 -18.22 0.88
C GLY A 67 -10.87 -16.93 1.71
N TYR A 68 -11.20 -15.79 1.11
CA TYR A 68 -11.42 -14.54 1.81
C TYR A 68 -12.91 -14.26 1.95
N GLU A 69 -13.39 -14.12 3.20
CA GLU A 69 -14.79 -13.80 3.50
C GLU A 69 -15.12 -12.32 3.27
N GLU A 70 -14.09 -11.48 3.14
CA GLU A 70 -14.21 -10.03 3.03
C GLU A 70 -13.31 -9.52 1.90
N PRO A 71 -13.67 -8.39 1.27
CA PRO A 71 -12.89 -7.82 0.20
C PRO A 71 -11.49 -7.39 0.67
N LEU A 72 -10.53 -7.52 -0.24
CA LEU A 72 -9.19 -6.99 -0.07
C LEU A 72 -8.99 -5.75 -0.95
N VAL A 73 -7.97 -4.96 -0.63
CA VAL A 73 -7.51 -3.84 -1.45
C VAL A 73 -6.07 -4.01 -1.83
N ALA A 74 -5.76 -3.79 -3.10
CA ALA A 74 -4.41 -3.68 -3.63
C ALA A 74 -4.01 -2.22 -3.79
N LYS A 75 -2.80 -1.86 -3.37
CA LYS A 75 -2.24 -0.52 -3.59
C LYS A 75 -1.16 -0.56 -4.66
N LEU A 76 -1.47 0.03 -5.81
CA LEU A 76 -0.59 0.10 -6.96
C LEU A 76 0.22 1.41 -6.94
N PRO A 77 1.53 1.38 -7.19
CA PRO A 77 2.38 2.55 -7.15
C PRO A 77 2.25 3.39 -8.41
N GLN A 78 2.33 4.71 -8.26
CA GLN A 78 2.56 5.67 -9.34
C GLN A 78 3.95 6.28 -9.20
N ARG A 79 4.60 6.53 -10.35
CA ARG A 79 5.96 7.05 -10.39
C ARG A 79 5.99 8.57 -10.23
N LYS A 80 6.70 9.04 -9.19
CA LYS A 80 7.09 10.44 -8.96
C LYS A 80 6.04 11.51 -9.28
N SER A 81 4.81 11.31 -8.84
CA SER A 81 3.83 12.39 -8.91
C SER A 81 3.94 13.25 -7.63
N TYR A 82 4.04 14.57 -7.84
CA TYR A 82 4.26 15.59 -6.81
C TYR A 82 5.41 15.35 -5.82
N GLY A 83 6.48 14.66 -6.24
CA GLY A 83 7.67 14.41 -5.42
C GLY A 83 7.55 13.24 -4.44
N LYS A 84 6.46 12.46 -4.51
CA LYS A 84 6.27 11.21 -3.77
C LYS A 84 6.39 10.02 -4.72
N ASP A 85 6.95 8.92 -4.25
CA ASP A 85 7.13 7.70 -5.04
C ASP A 85 6.30 6.57 -4.43
N GLY A 86 5.38 6.01 -5.23
CA GLY A 86 4.46 4.98 -4.75
C GLY A 86 5.14 3.65 -4.43
N MET A 87 6.19 3.30 -5.18
CA MET A 87 6.90 2.04 -4.99
C MET A 87 7.73 2.13 -3.72
N LYS A 88 8.41 3.27 -3.51
CA LYS A 88 9.07 3.57 -2.25
C LYS A 88 8.10 3.47 -1.08
N GLN A 89 6.93 4.11 -1.16
CA GLN A 89 5.93 4.03 -0.10
C GLN A 89 5.49 2.59 0.19
N ASN A 90 5.26 1.77 -0.84
CA ASN A 90 4.89 0.37 -0.65
C ASN A 90 6.01 -0.42 0.04
N ILE A 91 7.27 -0.22 -0.34
CA ILE A 91 8.43 -0.85 0.31
C ILE A 91 8.51 -0.46 1.78
N GLU A 92 8.42 0.85 2.07
CA GLU A 92 8.42 1.37 3.44
C GLU A 92 7.28 0.78 4.27
N GLU A 93 6.09 0.62 3.68
CA GLU A 93 4.93 0.02 4.34
C GLU A 93 5.12 -1.47 4.64
N ILE A 94 5.65 -2.23 3.68
CA ILE A 94 5.96 -3.65 3.84
C ILE A 94 7.03 -3.84 4.93
N ASP A 95 8.12 -3.09 4.84
CA ASP A 95 9.25 -3.21 5.75
C ASP A 95 8.86 -2.78 7.17
N LEU A 96 8.05 -1.74 7.31
CA LEU A 96 7.50 -1.30 8.58
C LEU A 96 6.57 -2.36 9.21
N TYR A 97 5.74 -3.03 8.39
CA TYR A 97 4.85 -4.08 8.88
C TYR A 97 5.62 -5.34 9.32
N GLN A 98 6.70 -5.71 8.63
CA GLN A 98 7.47 -6.91 8.94
C GLN A 98 8.50 -6.70 10.04
N ASN A 99 9.18 -5.54 10.02
CA ASN A 99 10.37 -5.26 10.83
C ASN A 99 10.16 -4.13 11.83
N GLY A 100 8.97 -3.52 11.87
CA GLY A 100 8.63 -2.49 12.83
C GLY A 100 8.66 -2.99 14.27
N PRO A 101 8.69 -2.07 15.25
CA PRO A 101 8.69 -2.46 16.65
C PRO A 101 7.36 -3.15 17.02
N ASP A 102 7.41 -4.17 17.88
CA ASP A 102 6.24 -5.01 18.21
C ASP A 102 5.00 -4.22 18.66
N TRP A 103 5.19 -3.11 19.38
CA TRP A 103 4.08 -2.25 19.84
C TRP A 103 3.30 -1.59 18.69
N LEU A 104 3.94 -1.40 17.53
CA LEU A 104 3.32 -0.73 16.40
C LEU A 104 2.32 -1.64 15.68
N GLY A 105 2.52 -2.96 15.74
CA GLY A 105 1.64 -3.94 15.10
C GLY A 105 0.17 -3.78 15.48
N ASP A 106 -0.12 -3.35 16.71
CA ASP A 106 -1.49 -3.09 17.20
C ASP A 106 -2.19 -1.92 16.48
N TYR A 107 -1.46 -1.12 15.71
CA TYR A 107 -1.97 0.05 15.01
C TYR A 107 -2.03 -0.15 13.50
N LEU A 108 -1.25 -1.06 12.93
CA LEU A 108 -1.13 -1.19 11.48
C LEU A 108 -2.23 -2.09 10.94
N ALA A 109 -2.87 -1.68 9.84
CA ALA A 109 -3.75 -2.58 9.12
C ALA A 109 -2.91 -3.75 8.56
N PRO A 110 -3.40 -4.99 8.65
CA PRO A 110 -2.67 -6.16 8.19
C PRO A 110 -2.36 -6.13 6.69
N ILE A 111 -1.13 -6.47 6.33
CA ILE A 111 -0.74 -6.80 4.96
C ILE A 111 -0.90 -8.32 4.80
N GLU A 112 -1.79 -8.72 3.89
CA GLU A 112 -2.07 -10.12 3.60
C GLU A 112 -0.99 -10.72 2.70
N VAL A 113 -0.64 -9.99 1.63
CA VAL A 113 0.36 -10.41 0.65
C VAL A 113 0.97 -9.18 0.00
N ALA A 114 2.24 -9.24 -0.36
CA ALA A 114 2.92 -8.13 -1.01
C ALA A 114 3.88 -8.60 -2.10
N HIS A 115 4.03 -7.79 -3.15
CA HIS A 115 5.04 -8.03 -4.16
C HIS A 115 6.43 -7.80 -3.54
N PRO A 116 7.39 -8.71 -3.70
CA PRO A 116 8.73 -8.58 -3.10
C PRO A 116 9.46 -7.28 -3.45
N ARG A 117 9.10 -6.66 -4.57
CA ARG A 117 9.73 -5.42 -5.08
C ARG A 117 8.87 -4.16 -4.91
N GLY A 118 7.76 -4.24 -4.16
CA GLY A 118 6.90 -3.07 -3.89
C GLY A 118 5.94 -2.67 -5.01
N PHE A 119 5.82 -3.45 -6.09
CA PHE A 119 4.87 -3.19 -7.17
C PHE A 119 3.41 -3.22 -6.72
N TRP A 120 3.10 -3.91 -5.63
CA TRP A 120 1.80 -3.84 -4.98
C TRP A 120 1.91 -4.42 -3.58
N LEU A 121 0.98 -4.03 -2.73
CA LEU A 121 0.67 -4.70 -1.47
C LEU A 121 -0.83 -4.86 -1.36
N VAL A 122 -1.28 -5.91 -0.70
CA VAL A 122 -2.69 -6.25 -0.51
C VAL A 122 -3.01 -6.28 0.97
N MET A 123 -4.09 -5.62 1.34
CA MET A 123 -4.56 -5.47 2.71
C MET A 123 -6.04 -5.77 2.80
N ARG A 124 -6.53 -6.00 4.02
CA ARG A 124 -7.97 -6.02 4.29
C ARG A 124 -8.60 -4.68 3.91
N PHE A 125 -9.76 -4.72 3.25
CA PHE A 125 -10.54 -3.51 3.06
C PHE A 125 -11.11 -3.05 4.40
N ALA A 126 -10.72 -1.86 4.83
CA ALA A 126 -11.20 -1.25 6.06
C ALA A 126 -11.79 0.14 5.72
N PRO A 127 -13.13 0.32 5.80
CA PRO A 127 -13.76 1.62 5.55
C PRO A 127 -13.29 2.69 6.54
N VAL A 128 -13.31 3.96 6.12
CA VAL A 128 -12.94 5.08 6.99
C VAL A 128 -13.84 5.10 8.23
N PRO A 129 -13.25 5.07 9.45
CA PRO A 129 -14.00 5.04 10.69
C PRO A 129 -14.75 6.35 10.96
N ASP A 130 -15.67 6.33 11.94
CA ASP A 130 -16.11 7.58 12.55
C ASP A 130 -14.97 8.23 13.34
N GLY A 131 -14.89 9.57 13.34
CA GLY A 131 -13.79 10.29 13.97
C GLY A 131 -13.66 10.06 15.48
N SER A 132 -14.68 9.53 16.15
CA SER A 132 -14.64 9.30 17.60
C SER A 132 -13.91 8.02 17.98
N SER A 133 -13.93 7.02 17.10
CA SER A 133 -13.29 5.72 17.30
C SER A 133 -11.75 5.77 17.26
N ILE A 134 -11.16 6.73 16.53
CA ILE A 134 -9.70 6.82 16.33
C ILE A 134 -8.96 7.58 17.43
N GLU A 135 -9.63 8.46 18.19
CA GLU A 135 -8.97 9.42 19.10
C GLU A 135 -8.10 8.75 20.17
N LYS A 136 -8.53 7.58 20.67
CA LYS A 136 -7.76 6.82 21.66
C LYS A 136 -6.45 6.29 21.07
N LYS A 137 -6.49 5.67 19.88
CA LYS A 137 -5.28 5.14 19.22
C LYS A 137 -4.37 6.28 18.74
N LYS A 138 -4.96 7.35 18.20
CA LYS A 138 -4.24 8.56 17.80
C LYS A 138 -3.42 9.14 18.96
N ARG A 139 -4.00 9.26 20.16
CA ARG A 139 -3.28 9.76 21.34
C ARG A 139 -2.10 8.87 21.73
N ALA A 140 -2.29 7.55 21.71
CA ALA A 140 -1.21 6.63 22.02
C ALA A 140 -0.05 6.74 21.01
N LEU A 141 -0.34 6.87 19.71
CA LEU A 141 0.71 7.09 18.69
C LEU A 141 1.44 8.42 18.86
N LEU A 142 0.74 9.47 19.27
CA LEU A 142 1.37 10.76 19.61
C LEU A 142 2.31 10.63 20.81
N ASP A 143 1.94 9.86 21.83
CA ASP A 143 2.79 9.58 23.00
C ASP A 143 4.06 8.79 22.62
N HIS A 144 4.00 8.01 21.54
CA HIS A 144 5.15 7.32 20.93
C HIS A 144 5.98 8.20 19.97
N GLY A 145 5.61 9.47 19.76
CA GLY A 145 6.40 10.40 18.95
C GLY A 145 6.11 10.37 17.44
N ILE A 146 5.01 9.76 16.98
CA ILE A 146 4.55 9.89 15.59
C ILE A 146 3.85 11.25 15.44
N LEU A 147 4.55 12.23 14.87
CA LEU A 147 4.33 13.65 15.19
C LEU A 147 3.60 14.51 14.14
N THR A 148 2.90 13.95 13.15
CA THR A 148 2.14 14.82 12.22
C THR A 148 0.66 14.47 12.14
N ASN A 149 -0.16 15.52 12.19
CA ASN A 149 -1.61 15.43 11.96
C ASN A 149 -1.95 14.93 10.56
N GLU A 150 -1.02 15.04 9.61
CA GLU A 150 -1.19 14.52 8.24
C GLU A 150 -1.14 12.99 8.21
N ILE A 151 -0.28 12.37 9.02
CA ILE A 151 -0.23 10.91 9.15
C ILE A 151 -1.45 10.41 9.90
N LEU A 152 -1.83 11.12 10.96
CA LEU A 152 -2.96 10.78 11.83
C LEU A 152 -4.27 11.44 11.35
N ALA A 153 -4.36 11.77 10.06
CA ALA A 153 -5.57 12.25 9.40
C ALA A 153 -6.57 11.09 9.30
N ILE A 154 -7.87 11.39 9.41
CA ILE A 154 -8.92 10.36 9.51
C ILE A 154 -8.94 9.43 8.29
N GLU A 155 -8.55 9.95 7.13
CA GLU A 155 -8.49 9.26 5.85
C GLU A 155 -7.43 8.15 5.79
N ASN A 156 -6.44 8.19 6.70
CA ASN A 156 -5.41 7.15 6.81
C ASN A 156 -5.79 6.07 7.83
N TRP A 157 -7.02 6.08 8.34
CA TRP A 157 -7.54 5.04 9.23
C TRP A 157 -8.62 4.21 8.54
N GLY A 158 -8.73 2.96 8.96
CA GLY A 158 -9.79 2.05 8.58
C GLY A 158 -10.34 1.32 9.80
N GLU A 159 -11.64 1.03 9.78
CA GLU A 159 -12.30 0.20 10.79
C GLU A 159 -12.50 -1.22 10.25
N TRP A 160 -12.11 -2.20 11.05
CA TRP A 160 -12.28 -3.62 10.72
C TRP A 160 -12.62 -4.42 11.98
N HIS A 161 -13.73 -5.16 11.93
CA HIS A 161 -14.29 -5.91 13.07
C HIS A 161 -14.43 -5.12 14.39
N GLY A 162 -14.69 -3.81 14.29
CA GLY A 162 -14.85 -2.91 15.45
C GLY A 162 -13.54 -2.41 16.05
N ASP A 163 -12.40 -2.78 15.45
CA ASP A 163 -11.09 -2.23 15.74
C ASP A 163 -10.64 -1.28 14.64
N VAL A 164 -9.69 -0.41 14.98
CA VAL A 164 -9.34 0.76 14.17
C VAL A 164 -7.84 0.72 13.86
N TYR A 165 -7.46 0.89 12.60
CA TYR A 165 -6.10 0.64 12.12
C TYR A 165 -5.64 1.73 11.16
N LEU A 166 -4.33 2.03 11.16
CA LEU A 166 -3.69 2.81 10.13
C LEU A 166 -3.67 2.01 8.83
N THR A 167 -4.30 2.56 7.80
CA THR A 167 -4.32 2.01 6.45
C THR A 167 -3.31 2.69 5.54
N ASP A 168 -2.65 3.78 5.94
CA ASP A 168 -1.52 4.35 5.21
C ASP A 168 -0.40 4.76 6.18
N TYR A 169 0.65 3.94 6.24
CA TYR A 169 1.77 4.12 7.18
C TYR A 169 3.16 4.13 6.54
N GLY A 170 3.27 3.89 5.23
CA GLY A 170 4.56 3.81 4.52
C GLY A 170 5.38 5.11 4.54
N LEU A 171 4.83 6.23 4.07
CA LEU A 171 5.57 7.52 4.04
C LEU A 171 5.61 8.20 5.41
N GLY A 172 4.51 8.05 6.14
CA GLY A 172 4.26 8.77 7.36
C GLY A 172 5.04 8.22 8.52
N VAL A 173 4.64 7.04 8.96
CA VAL A 173 5.15 6.42 10.19
C VAL A 173 6.61 6.00 10.03
N ALA A 174 6.99 5.45 8.87
CA ALA A 174 8.36 4.99 8.64
C ALA A 174 9.39 6.13 8.77
N ALA A 175 9.03 7.36 8.42
CA ALA A 175 9.92 8.52 8.52
C ALA A 175 10.25 8.94 9.96
N PHE A 176 9.55 8.43 10.98
CA PHE A 176 9.76 8.77 12.40
C PHE A 176 10.41 7.63 13.20
N LEU A 177 10.76 6.52 12.54
CA LEU A 177 11.35 5.36 13.20
C LEU A 177 12.80 5.22 12.74
N ASP A 178 13.73 5.70 13.56
CA ASP A 178 15.17 5.70 13.27
C ASP A 178 15.78 4.28 13.22
N ASP A 179 15.10 3.28 13.79
CA ASP A 179 15.61 1.92 14.02
C ASP A 179 15.15 0.88 12.97
N ILE A 180 14.55 1.30 11.86
CA ILE A 180 14.04 0.37 10.84
C ILE A 180 14.96 0.37 9.62
N GLU A 181 15.52 -0.80 9.32
CA GLU A 181 16.23 -1.05 8.07
C GLU A 181 15.20 -1.19 6.94
N ILE A 182 14.99 -0.10 6.21
CA ILE A 182 14.15 -0.07 5.02
C ILE A 182 15.04 -0.40 3.83
N ARG A 183 14.61 -1.32 2.98
CA ARG A 183 15.32 -1.68 1.75
C ARG A 183 15.55 -0.45 0.89
N GLU A 184 16.76 -0.33 0.35
CA GLU A 184 17.09 0.81 -0.51
C GLU A 184 16.27 0.76 -1.81
N TRP A 185 15.27 1.64 -1.91
CA TRP A 185 14.41 1.78 -3.09
C TRP A 185 15.21 2.04 -4.38
N VAL A 186 16.35 2.74 -4.28
CA VAL A 186 17.21 3.04 -5.44
C VAL A 186 17.74 1.76 -6.05
N ASP A 187 18.21 0.81 -5.24
CA ASP A 187 18.73 -0.47 -5.73
C ASP A 187 17.65 -1.28 -6.46
N ILE A 188 16.42 -1.30 -5.93
CA ILE A 188 15.28 -2.01 -6.54
C ILE A 188 14.91 -1.40 -7.89
N VAL A 189 14.92 -0.07 -7.99
CA VAL A 189 14.65 0.67 -9.23
C VAL A 189 15.77 0.46 -10.25
N ASP A 190 17.03 0.55 -9.84
CA ASP A 190 18.18 0.37 -10.73
C ASP A 190 18.25 -1.07 -11.25
N GLU A 191 17.99 -2.06 -10.40
CA GLU A 191 17.86 -3.46 -10.82
C GLU A 191 16.74 -3.63 -11.85
N GLU A 192 15.62 -2.93 -11.66
CA GLU A 192 14.50 -2.98 -12.59
C GLU A 192 14.80 -2.31 -13.93
N ASP A 193 15.40 -1.13 -13.88
CA ASP A 193 15.80 -0.39 -15.06
C ASP A 193 16.85 -1.20 -15.85
N ARG A 194 17.76 -1.93 -15.19
CA ARG A 194 18.67 -2.89 -15.86
C ARG A 194 17.91 -4.06 -16.47
N ARG A 195 16.99 -4.71 -15.75
CA ARG A 195 16.14 -5.80 -16.29
C ARG A 195 15.40 -5.39 -17.56
N ARG A 196 14.96 -4.12 -17.61
CA ARG A 196 14.24 -3.52 -18.74
C ARG A 196 15.16 -2.98 -19.84
N GLY A 197 16.48 -2.98 -19.63
CA GLY A 197 17.46 -2.44 -20.57
C GLY A 197 17.43 -0.91 -20.69
N ILE A 198 16.90 -0.21 -19.69
CA ILE A 198 16.83 1.26 -19.63
C ILE A 198 18.20 1.85 -19.26
N ILE A 199 18.92 1.18 -18.35
CA ILE A 199 20.31 1.51 -17.99
C ILE A 199 21.21 0.29 -18.21
N SER A 200 22.48 0.53 -18.55
CA SER A 200 23.48 -0.53 -18.75
C SER A 200 24.07 -1.03 -17.43
N ASP A 201 24.52 -2.29 -17.43
CA ASP A 201 25.31 -2.89 -16.33
C ASP A 201 26.65 -2.18 -16.08
#